data_AF-A0A1Y6KJL1-F1
#
_entry.id   AF-A0A1Y6KJL1-F1
#
_cell.length_a   1.000
_cell.length_b   1.000
_cell.length_c   1.000
_cell.angle_alpha   90.00
_cell.angle_beta   90.00
_cell.angle_gamma   90.00
#
_symmetry.space_group_name_H-M   'P 1'
#
loop_
_entity.id
_entity.type
_entity.pdbx_description
1 polymer ?
#
loop_
_entity_poly.entity_id
_entity_poly.type
_entity_poly.pdbx_seq_one_letter_code
_entity_poly.pdbx_strand_id
1 'polypeptide(L)'
;MRMGLAVSTFSIVVGSAVLGWGLTTPRPARAFLEDICVHRAGEGLRNCLAPASACKDPAEALNRGCLLEAVQFALIPSGRSMIHADSTYFIAQALGYRADVAYWIAAYNENSDYGQYLPIDQCGVQASSSNSGAGYITAAFNGFKRTNNTTDGPLYHYLLNFSPNGQGTDVHGASGVQAVYPFHYPPPGYPITIDDVYQGTLYDLRQWAMKPDEAPGLLCTAGYTVPNGSSNFSGPKCLANVPISGKVPLLENYALGPAINITSGPKVLDNSSGTVDYTQLKSWLDDKTKTTGVLFDDPRKPPVPVQIARIGLYLHSLQDASSHGTFCGDDAPSPPGGSDVGSYMFMSSGSINLVFGTYCATGPHLASHVQETGTGDTSLPLRDYVALNNTLDELILFGNNVAKPRGWIVNPSLLPPNVVGGKSAAGDSAADLKSRLIGRIVQGQQWSRAEVYNSGVITLPLQRTDAQDRLNTMNAALGAYSKRLTNANPKLTPLRPMPGNSFDPNDKSVCFK
;
A
#
# COMPACT_ATOMS: atom_id res chain seq x y z
N MET A 1 -80.13 40.01 -20.94
CA MET A 1 -80.27 40.95 -19.81
C MET A 1 -80.11 40.15 -18.53
N ARG A 2 -79.26 40.61 -17.58
CA ARG A 2 -78.81 39.97 -16.31
C ARG A 2 -77.76 38.86 -16.50
N MET A 3 -76.49 39.15 -16.20
CA MET A 3 -75.77 39.06 -14.89
C MET A 3 -75.44 37.58 -14.54
N GLY A 4 -74.22 37.18 -14.17
CA GLY A 4 -73.02 37.94 -13.82
C GLY A 4 -71.80 37.02 -13.59
N LEU A 5 -70.67 37.67 -13.30
CA LEU A 5 -69.35 37.13 -12.97
C LEU A 5 -69.34 36.22 -11.72
N ALA A 6 -68.36 35.29 -11.66
CA ALA A 6 -67.47 35.19 -10.49
C ALA A 6 -66.13 34.50 -10.86
N VAL A 7 -65.04 35.14 -10.39
CA VAL A 7 -63.64 34.72 -10.36
C VAL A 7 -63.40 33.88 -9.09
N SER A 8 -62.54 32.84 -9.11
CA SER A 8 -61.41 32.67 -8.16
C SER A 8 -60.71 31.29 -8.24
N THR A 9 -59.39 31.37 -8.32
CA THR A 9 -58.24 30.48 -8.04
C THR A 9 -58.39 29.22 -7.16
N PHE A 10 -57.71 28.11 -7.51
CA PHE A 10 -56.41 27.65 -6.91
C PHE A 10 -55.89 26.31 -7.52
N SER A 11 -54.56 26.23 -7.59
CA SER A 11 -53.55 25.17 -7.82
C SER A 11 -53.93 23.68 -7.97
N ILE A 12 -53.21 22.96 -8.85
CA ILE A 12 -52.07 22.06 -8.51
C ILE A 12 -51.45 21.51 -9.81
N VAL A 13 -50.13 21.66 -9.93
CA VAL A 13 -49.27 21.07 -10.96
C VAL A 13 -49.09 19.58 -10.66
N VAL A 14 -49.48 18.70 -11.59
CA VAL A 14 -49.03 17.31 -11.64
C VAL A 14 -48.21 17.15 -12.91
N GLY A 15 -46.91 17.39 -12.81
CA GLY A 15 -45.92 16.95 -13.79
C GLY A 15 -45.50 15.53 -13.44
N SER A 16 -46.08 14.54 -14.12
CA SER A 16 -45.69 13.14 -13.97
C SER A 16 -44.30 12.91 -14.55
N ALA A 17 -43.44 12.34 -13.71
CA ALA A 17 -42.08 11.94 -13.99
C ALA A 17 -41.99 10.93 -15.13
N VAL A 18 -41.30 11.33 -16.20
CA VAL A 18 -40.63 10.42 -17.14
C VAL A 18 -39.15 10.79 -17.10
N LEU A 19 -38.47 10.40 -16.02
CA LEU A 19 -37.01 10.33 -15.97
C LEU A 19 -36.64 8.90 -16.31
N GLY A 20 -36.28 8.73 -17.58
CA GLY A 20 -35.87 7.47 -18.15
C GLY A 20 -34.76 6.83 -17.32
N TRP A 21 -35.01 5.59 -16.93
CA TRP A 21 -34.02 4.60 -16.59
C TRP A 21 -33.13 4.34 -17.81
N GLY A 22 -32.16 5.22 -18.02
CA GLY A 22 -30.95 4.89 -18.74
C GLY A 22 -30.11 3.98 -17.86
N LEU A 23 -30.38 2.67 -17.95
CA LEU A 23 -29.54 1.61 -17.41
C LEU A 23 -28.14 1.72 -18.01
N THR A 24 -27.28 2.51 -17.37
CA THR A 24 -25.84 2.33 -17.49
C THR A 24 -25.52 1.00 -16.84
N THR A 25 -24.99 0.04 -17.61
CA THR A 25 -24.31 -1.11 -17.03
C THR A 25 -23.32 -0.59 -15.97
N PRO A 26 -23.41 -1.02 -14.71
CA PRO A 26 -22.44 -0.60 -13.72
C PRO A 26 -21.07 -1.03 -14.24
N ARG A 27 -20.24 -0.05 -14.59
CA ARG A 27 -18.83 -0.32 -14.84
C ARG A 27 -18.27 -0.83 -13.51
N PRO A 28 -17.52 -1.93 -13.48
CA PRO A 28 -16.87 -2.37 -12.25
C PRO A 28 -15.98 -1.23 -11.78
N ALA A 29 -16.23 -0.76 -10.56
CA ALA A 29 -15.33 0.15 -9.88
C ALA A 29 -13.98 -0.56 -9.68
N ARG A 30 -12.87 0.12 -9.97
CA ARG A 30 -11.50 -0.44 -10.02
C ARG A 30 -10.60 0.02 -8.85
N ALA A 31 -11.00 -0.11 -7.59
CA ALA A 31 -10.59 0.89 -6.60
C ALA A 31 -9.50 0.68 -5.58
N PHE A 32 -8.27 1.11 -5.93
CA PHE A 32 -7.19 1.60 -5.03
C PHE A 32 -6.18 2.35 -5.91
N LEU A 33 -5.39 3.31 -5.42
CA LEU A 33 -4.71 4.27 -6.31
C LEU A 33 -3.44 4.89 -5.74
N GLU A 34 -2.52 5.25 -6.64
CA GLU A 34 -1.33 6.01 -6.27
C GLU A 34 -1.64 7.49 -6.15
N ASP A 35 -0.65 8.26 -5.69
CA ASP A 35 -0.76 9.70 -5.58
C ASP A 35 -0.25 10.44 -6.82
N ILE A 36 0.72 9.93 -7.58
CA ILE A 36 1.26 10.58 -8.79
C ILE A 36 0.88 9.82 -10.07
N CYS A 37 0.29 10.51 -11.05
CA CYS A 37 -0.13 9.92 -12.32
C CYS A 37 0.29 10.77 -13.54
N VAL A 38 0.23 10.15 -14.71
CA VAL A 38 0.31 10.81 -16.02
C VAL A 38 -0.99 10.59 -16.79
N HIS A 39 -1.71 11.67 -17.13
CA HIS A 39 -2.97 11.53 -17.88
C HIS A 39 -2.72 11.38 -19.39
N ARG A 40 -1.74 12.14 -19.92
CA ARG A 40 -1.25 12.04 -21.31
C ARG A 40 0.24 12.35 -21.37
N ALA A 41 0.93 11.74 -22.34
CA ALA A 41 2.33 12.04 -22.60
C ALA A 41 2.53 13.55 -22.83
N GLY A 42 3.44 14.15 -22.08
CA GLY A 42 3.78 15.59 -22.19
C GLY A 42 2.93 16.54 -21.33
N GLU A 43 1.93 16.05 -20.58
CA GLU A 43 1.10 16.91 -19.69
C GLU A 43 1.69 17.12 -18.28
N GLY A 44 2.88 16.55 -18.01
CA GLY A 44 3.56 16.60 -16.72
C GLY A 44 2.94 15.69 -15.66
N LEU A 45 3.57 15.63 -14.49
CA LEU A 45 3.07 14.88 -13.33
C LEU A 45 1.90 15.61 -12.68
N ARG A 46 0.90 14.85 -12.23
CA ARG A 46 -0.29 15.37 -11.52
C ARG A 46 -0.70 14.43 -10.41
N ASN A 47 -1.49 14.94 -9.47
CA ASN A 47 -2.16 14.07 -8.51
C ASN A 47 -3.11 13.14 -9.27
N CYS A 48 -3.06 11.84 -8.98
CA CYS A 48 -3.97 10.86 -9.59
C CYS A 48 -5.44 11.18 -9.27
N LEU A 49 -5.70 11.66 -8.07
CA LEU A 49 -6.99 12.10 -7.57
C LEU A 49 -6.97 13.60 -7.31
N ALA A 50 -8.14 14.24 -7.42
CA ALA A 50 -8.27 15.59 -6.90
C ALA A 50 -8.08 15.59 -5.38
N PRO A 51 -7.36 16.57 -4.81
CA PRO A 51 -7.25 16.70 -3.36
C PRO A 51 -8.62 16.85 -2.70
N ALA A 52 -8.73 16.48 -1.42
CA ALA A 52 -9.95 16.54 -0.61
C ALA A 52 -10.66 17.92 -0.63
N SER A 53 -9.93 19.00 -0.91
CA SER A 53 -10.47 20.36 -1.12
C SER A 53 -11.40 20.48 -2.34
N ALA A 54 -11.43 19.49 -3.22
CA ALA A 54 -12.35 19.40 -4.35
C ALA A 54 -13.75 18.91 -3.93
N CYS A 55 -13.91 18.38 -2.72
CA CYS A 55 -15.22 18.04 -2.16
C CYS A 55 -15.95 19.29 -1.65
N LYS A 56 -17.29 19.30 -1.77
CA LYS A 56 -18.11 20.45 -1.36
C LYS A 56 -18.07 20.70 0.15
N ASP A 57 -17.92 19.65 0.95
CA ASP A 57 -17.70 19.75 2.39
C ASP A 57 -16.34 19.11 2.73
N PRO A 58 -15.35 19.89 3.18
CA PRO A 58 -14.06 19.37 3.63
C PRO A 58 -14.16 18.34 4.76
N ALA A 59 -15.22 18.38 5.58
CA ALA A 59 -15.47 17.39 6.62
C ALA A 59 -15.94 16.04 6.06
N GLU A 60 -16.62 16.02 4.92
CA GLU A 60 -16.97 14.77 4.20
C GLU A 60 -15.72 14.14 3.54
N ALA A 61 -14.80 14.98 3.06
CA ALA A 61 -13.61 14.55 2.32
C ALA A 61 -12.56 13.83 3.17
N LEU A 62 -12.46 14.17 4.46
CA LEU A 62 -11.41 13.63 5.32
C LEU A 62 -11.60 12.14 5.64
N ASN A 63 -12.85 11.64 5.67
CA ASN A 63 -13.11 10.28 6.14
C ASN A 63 -14.06 9.45 5.28
N ARG A 64 -14.71 10.03 4.26
CA ARG A 64 -15.77 9.31 3.50
C ARG A 64 -15.57 9.27 1.99
N GLY A 65 -14.71 10.15 1.46
CA GLY A 65 -14.54 10.34 0.02
C GLY A 65 -15.82 10.91 -0.61
N CYS A 66 -15.72 11.87 -1.52
CA CYS A 66 -16.91 12.44 -2.16
C CYS A 66 -17.24 11.77 -3.50
N LEU A 67 -18.48 11.92 -3.97
CA LEU A 67 -18.96 11.32 -5.23
C LEU A 67 -18.06 11.67 -6.43
N LEU A 68 -17.50 12.87 -6.46
CA LEU A 68 -16.59 13.29 -7.53
C LEU A 68 -15.30 12.46 -7.53
N GLU A 69 -14.73 12.20 -6.35
CA GLU A 69 -13.55 11.34 -6.19
C GLU A 69 -13.91 9.92 -6.63
N ALA A 70 -15.08 9.38 -6.24
CA ALA A 70 -15.55 8.06 -6.66
C ALA A 70 -15.77 7.94 -8.19
N VAL A 71 -16.09 9.03 -8.89
CA VAL A 71 -16.18 9.06 -10.36
C VAL A 71 -14.80 9.15 -11.02
N GLN A 72 -13.92 10.00 -10.50
CA GLN A 72 -12.52 10.10 -10.98
C GLN A 72 -11.82 8.75 -10.84
N PHE A 73 -12.04 8.12 -9.68
CA PHE A 73 -11.59 6.80 -9.29
C PHE A 73 -11.76 5.75 -10.42
N ALA A 74 -12.91 5.71 -11.10
CA ALA A 74 -13.17 4.73 -12.17
C ALA A 74 -12.30 4.87 -13.44
N LEU A 75 -11.54 5.97 -13.58
CA LEU A 75 -10.85 6.37 -14.82
C LEU A 75 -9.34 6.59 -14.65
N ILE A 76 -8.77 6.28 -13.48
CA ILE A 76 -7.38 6.67 -13.18
C ILE A 76 -6.38 5.72 -13.86
N PRO A 77 -5.35 6.27 -14.54
CA PRO A 77 -4.29 5.46 -15.14
C PRO A 77 -3.37 4.84 -14.07
N SER A 78 -2.39 4.07 -14.51
CA SER A 78 -1.30 3.66 -13.62
C SER A 78 -0.55 4.87 -13.09
N GLY A 79 -0.17 4.81 -11.82
CA GLY A 79 0.52 5.88 -11.10
C GLY A 79 1.80 5.39 -10.44
N ARG A 80 2.27 6.20 -9.50
CA ARG A 80 3.45 6.00 -8.67
C ARG A 80 3.13 6.51 -7.25
N SER A 81 3.28 5.66 -6.24
CA SER A 81 3.05 6.03 -4.84
C SER A 81 4.28 6.66 -4.19
N MET A 82 4.10 7.85 -3.61
CA MET A 82 5.16 8.48 -2.83
C MET A 82 5.35 7.83 -1.45
N ILE A 83 4.33 7.16 -0.90
CA ILE A 83 4.42 6.43 0.38
C ILE A 83 4.95 5.01 0.16
N HIS A 84 4.43 4.28 -0.83
CA HIS A 84 4.79 2.87 -1.06
C HIS A 84 6.08 2.72 -1.88
N ALA A 85 6.30 3.54 -2.90
CA ALA A 85 7.50 3.43 -3.74
C ALA A 85 8.62 4.39 -3.31
N ASP A 86 8.42 5.71 -3.37
CA ASP A 86 9.50 6.69 -3.15
C ASP A 86 10.07 6.66 -1.74
N SER A 87 9.19 6.64 -0.73
CA SER A 87 9.62 6.58 0.67
C SER A 87 10.34 5.26 0.97
N THR A 88 9.86 4.13 0.45
CA THR A 88 10.53 2.82 0.57
C THR A 88 11.94 2.85 -0.03
N TYR A 89 12.10 3.43 -1.21
CA TYR A 89 13.41 3.59 -1.84
C TYR A 89 14.36 4.47 -1.02
N PHE A 90 13.86 5.61 -0.53
CA PHE A 90 14.65 6.52 0.30
C PHE A 90 15.10 5.78 1.57
N ILE A 91 14.18 5.13 2.29
CA ILE A 91 14.49 4.38 3.51
C ILE A 91 15.55 3.30 3.22
N ALA A 92 15.40 2.52 2.14
CA ALA A 92 16.38 1.50 1.77
C ALA A 92 17.77 2.10 1.48
N GLN A 93 17.85 3.18 0.69
CA GLN A 93 19.11 3.90 0.44
C GLN A 93 19.73 4.45 1.74
N ALA A 94 18.91 5.00 2.64
CA ALA A 94 19.36 5.53 3.93
C ALA A 94 19.91 4.42 4.86
N LEU A 95 19.43 3.19 4.71
CA LEU A 95 19.95 1.99 5.38
C LEU A 95 21.18 1.40 4.67
N GLY A 96 21.63 2.00 3.57
CA GLY A 96 22.86 1.65 2.86
C GLY A 96 22.72 0.58 1.78
N TYR A 97 21.50 0.30 1.34
CA TYR A 97 21.24 -0.61 0.21
C TYR A 97 21.86 -0.06 -1.08
N ARG A 98 22.22 -0.95 -1.99
CA ARG A 98 22.50 -0.58 -3.38
C ARG A 98 21.27 0.05 -4.02
N ALA A 99 21.49 0.99 -4.93
CA ALA A 99 20.39 1.71 -5.58
C ALA A 99 19.48 0.80 -6.41
N ASP A 100 20.04 -0.17 -7.14
CA ASP A 100 19.24 -1.13 -7.89
C ASP A 100 18.41 -2.04 -7.00
N VAL A 101 18.96 -2.50 -5.88
CA VAL A 101 18.23 -3.29 -4.89
C VAL A 101 17.10 -2.45 -4.29
N ALA A 102 17.39 -1.24 -3.83
CA ALA A 102 16.39 -0.32 -3.30
C ALA A 102 15.28 -0.03 -4.33
N TYR A 103 15.65 0.17 -5.59
CA TYR A 103 14.72 0.39 -6.69
C TYR A 103 13.79 -0.80 -6.86
N TRP A 104 14.33 -2.02 -6.96
CA TRP A 104 13.50 -3.19 -7.19
C TRP A 104 12.62 -3.56 -5.99
N ILE A 105 13.04 -3.27 -4.75
CA ILE A 105 12.17 -3.39 -3.58
C ILE A 105 10.97 -2.45 -3.75
N ALA A 106 11.21 -1.17 -4.04
CA ALA A 106 10.15 -0.18 -4.25
C ALA A 106 9.27 -0.48 -5.48
N ALA A 107 9.86 -0.99 -6.56
CA ALA A 107 9.13 -1.33 -7.77
C ALA A 107 8.22 -2.55 -7.58
N TYR A 108 8.67 -3.57 -6.84
CA TYR A 108 7.83 -4.72 -6.49
C TYR A 108 6.84 -4.44 -5.36
N ASN A 109 7.07 -3.38 -4.58
CA ASN A 109 6.07 -2.82 -3.68
C ASN A 109 4.85 -2.39 -4.50
N GLU A 110 5.05 -1.44 -5.42
CA GLU A 110 4.02 -0.94 -6.33
C GLU A 110 3.41 -2.00 -7.29
N ASN A 111 4.11 -3.12 -7.50
CA ASN A 111 3.63 -4.17 -8.39
C ASN A 111 2.29 -4.76 -7.92
N SER A 112 2.09 -4.85 -6.60
CA SER A 112 0.86 -5.38 -5.99
C SER A 112 -0.36 -4.63 -6.49
N ASP A 113 -0.23 -3.31 -6.70
CA ASP A 113 -1.33 -2.48 -7.14
C ASP A 113 -1.77 -2.74 -8.58
N TYR A 114 -0.80 -2.85 -9.48
CA TYR A 114 -1.06 -2.89 -10.92
C TYR A 114 -1.03 -4.28 -11.52
N GLY A 115 -0.46 -5.25 -10.80
CA GLY A 115 0.02 -6.51 -11.33
C GLY A 115 1.27 -6.35 -12.18
N GLN A 116 1.61 -5.15 -12.65
CA GLN A 116 2.90 -4.84 -13.26
C GLN A 116 3.16 -3.35 -13.06
N TYR A 117 4.29 -3.01 -12.46
CA TYR A 117 4.71 -1.63 -12.31
C TYR A 117 5.55 -1.16 -13.51
N LEU A 118 5.11 -0.05 -14.08
CA LEU A 118 5.77 0.67 -15.16
C LEU A 118 6.13 2.05 -14.61
N PRO A 119 7.39 2.28 -14.20
CA PRO A 119 7.75 3.49 -13.47
C PRO A 119 7.52 4.74 -14.29
N ILE A 120 7.11 5.81 -13.61
CA ILE A 120 6.99 7.15 -14.18
C ILE A 120 8.20 7.97 -13.73
N ASP A 121 8.89 8.58 -14.68
CA ASP A 121 10.05 9.42 -14.41
C ASP A 121 9.67 10.82 -13.89
N GLN A 122 10.68 11.64 -13.54
CA GLN A 122 10.43 13.00 -13.05
C GLN A 122 9.88 13.98 -14.11
N CYS A 123 9.76 13.53 -15.35
CA CYS A 123 9.35 14.31 -16.51
C CYS A 123 7.93 13.95 -16.97
N GLY A 124 7.27 13.01 -16.29
CA GLY A 124 5.95 12.51 -16.65
C GLY A 124 5.96 11.57 -17.86
N VAL A 125 7.07 10.87 -18.10
CA VAL A 125 7.17 9.79 -19.08
C VAL A 125 7.10 8.46 -18.35
N GLN A 126 6.11 7.65 -18.71
CA GLN A 126 5.99 6.28 -18.22
C GLN A 126 6.94 5.36 -18.99
N ALA A 127 7.62 4.48 -18.29
CA ALA A 127 8.44 3.44 -18.90
C ALA A 127 7.61 2.56 -19.84
N SER A 128 8.20 2.22 -20.98
CA SER A 128 7.59 1.34 -21.98
C SER A 128 8.69 0.53 -22.68
N SER A 129 8.31 -0.50 -23.42
CA SER A 129 9.25 -1.29 -24.22
C SER A 129 9.92 -0.49 -25.34
N SER A 130 9.41 0.70 -25.67
CA SER A 130 9.91 1.58 -26.74
C SER A 130 10.76 2.76 -26.26
N ASN A 131 10.96 2.94 -24.96
CA ASN A 131 11.77 4.05 -24.43
C ASN A 131 12.90 3.56 -23.52
N SER A 132 13.79 4.47 -23.12
CA SER A 132 14.90 4.15 -22.22
C SER A 132 14.48 3.68 -20.81
N GLY A 133 13.19 3.79 -20.46
CA GLY A 133 12.60 3.21 -19.25
C GLY A 133 12.40 1.69 -19.32
N ALA A 134 12.54 1.08 -20.51
CA ALA A 134 12.28 -0.34 -20.75
C ALA A 134 12.99 -1.27 -19.77
N GLY A 135 14.18 -0.94 -19.26
CA GLY A 135 14.94 -1.79 -18.33
C GLY A 135 14.42 -1.84 -16.89
N TYR A 136 13.39 -1.05 -16.57
CA TYR A 136 12.92 -0.82 -15.20
C TYR A 136 11.51 -1.36 -14.93
N ILE A 137 10.92 -2.07 -15.88
CA ILE A 137 9.57 -2.65 -15.75
C ILE A 137 9.65 -3.96 -14.94
N THR A 138 8.79 -4.11 -13.95
CA THR A 138 8.69 -5.33 -13.13
C THR A 138 8.07 -6.49 -13.89
N ALA A 139 8.18 -7.71 -13.34
CA ALA A 139 7.40 -8.84 -13.82
C ALA A 139 5.90 -8.64 -13.63
N ALA A 140 5.08 -9.27 -14.47
CA ALA A 140 3.63 -9.27 -14.29
C ALA A 140 3.20 -10.32 -13.25
N PHE A 141 2.56 -9.91 -12.15
CA PHE A 141 1.95 -10.71 -11.10
C PHE A 141 0.47 -10.38 -10.94
N ASN A 142 -0.37 -10.73 -11.94
CA ASN A 142 -1.80 -10.40 -11.85
C ASN A 142 -2.50 -11.04 -10.64
N GLY A 143 -1.93 -12.09 -10.04
CA GLY A 143 -2.48 -12.71 -8.84
C GLY A 143 -2.42 -11.82 -7.59
N PHE A 144 -1.50 -10.85 -7.53
CA PHE A 144 -1.42 -9.84 -6.47
C PHE A 144 -2.21 -8.58 -6.77
N LYS A 145 -2.53 -8.35 -8.05
CA LYS A 145 -3.26 -7.15 -8.50
C LYS A 145 -4.52 -6.90 -7.67
N ARG A 146 -4.57 -5.76 -7.00
CA ARG A 146 -5.69 -5.29 -6.18
C ARG A 146 -7.09 -5.40 -6.79
N THR A 147 -7.20 -5.27 -8.12
CA THR A 147 -8.48 -5.34 -8.85
C THR A 147 -8.82 -6.73 -9.39
N ASN A 148 -7.94 -7.71 -9.19
CA ASN A 148 -8.16 -9.06 -9.69
C ASN A 148 -8.97 -9.90 -8.70
N ASN A 149 -10.29 -9.78 -8.76
CA ASN A 149 -11.21 -10.55 -7.91
C ASN A 149 -11.37 -12.02 -8.31
N THR A 150 -10.66 -12.48 -9.35
CA THR A 150 -10.55 -13.90 -9.70
C THR A 150 -9.41 -14.60 -8.96
N THR A 151 -8.60 -13.83 -8.23
CA THR A 151 -7.63 -14.30 -7.22
C THR A 151 -7.91 -13.59 -5.88
N ASP A 152 -7.08 -13.85 -4.88
CA ASP A 152 -7.05 -13.12 -3.62
C ASP A 152 -6.27 -11.80 -3.69
N GLY A 153 -5.97 -11.28 -4.89
CA GLY A 153 -5.29 -10.00 -5.08
C GLY A 153 -5.84 -8.88 -4.18
N PRO A 154 -7.16 -8.61 -4.16
CA PRO A 154 -7.77 -7.62 -3.28
C PRO A 154 -7.45 -7.80 -1.78
N LEU A 155 -7.19 -9.03 -1.31
CA LEU A 155 -6.91 -9.32 0.10
C LEU A 155 -5.47 -9.01 0.52
N TYR A 156 -4.61 -8.59 -0.42
CA TYR A 156 -3.28 -8.04 -0.16
C TYR A 156 -3.28 -6.51 -0.07
N HIS A 157 -4.46 -5.89 -0.22
CA HIS A 157 -4.70 -4.44 -0.14
C HIS A 157 -5.77 -4.12 0.91
N TYR A 158 -6.87 -4.87 0.94
CA TYR A 158 -7.83 -4.90 2.04
C TYR A 158 -7.50 -6.06 2.97
N LEU A 159 -6.46 -5.90 3.78
CA LEU A 159 -6.08 -6.95 4.71
C LEU A 159 -7.14 -7.09 5.80
N LEU A 160 -7.76 -8.26 5.82
CA LEU A 160 -8.78 -8.60 6.80
C LEU A 160 -8.14 -9.39 7.93
N ASN A 161 -8.45 -9.05 9.18
CA ASN A 161 -8.05 -9.92 10.27
C ASN A 161 -8.94 -11.13 10.34
N PHE A 162 -8.38 -12.20 10.89
CA PHE A 162 -9.14 -13.35 11.26
C PHE A 162 -9.85 -13.13 12.60
N SER A 163 -11.15 -13.41 12.65
CA SER A 163 -11.96 -13.47 13.87
C SER A 163 -12.22 -14.95 14.22
N PRO A 164 -11.47 -15.53 15.19
CA PRO A 164 -11.76 -16.86 15.72
C PRO A 164 -13.21 -17.05 16.18
N ASN A 165 -13.85 -16.01 16.73
CA ASN A 165 -15.23 -16.11 17.21
C ASN A 165 -16.29 -15.90 16.10
N GLY A 166 -15.88 -15.45 14.91
CA GLY A 166 -16.75 -15.20 13.76
C GLY A 166 -17.67 -13.99 13.87
N GLN A 167 -17.55 -13.20 14.95
CA GLN A 167 -18.37 -12.02 15.23
C GLN A 167 -17.59 -10.70 15.02
N GLY A 168 -16.28 -10.75 14.77
CA GLY A 168 -15.43 -9.56 14.61
C GLY A 168 -15.15 -8.79 15.91
N THR A 169 -15.86 -9.08 17.00
CA THR A 169 -15.71 -8.38 18.30
C THR A 169 -14.36 -8.64 19.00
N ASP A 170 -13.71 -9.74 18.69
CA ASP A 170 -12.35 -10.10 19.12
C ASP A 170 -11.26 -9.34 18.35
N VAL A 171 -11.62 -8.74 17.23
CA VAL A 171 -10.74 -7.90 16.41
C VAL A 171 -11.03 -6.42 16.67
N HIS A 172 -12.30 -6.02 16.61
CA HIS A 172 -12.71 -4.60 16.60
C HIS A 172 -13.38 -4.12 17.89
N GLY A 173 -13.52 -5.00 18.90
CA GLY A 173 -14.06 -4.63 20.21
C GLY A 173 -13.10 -3.75 21.04
N ALA A 174 -13.59 -3.24 22.18
CA ALA A 174 -12.79 -2.41 23.11
C ALA A 174 -11.53 -3.13 23.67
N SER A 175 -11.46 -4.45 23.53
CA SER A 175 -10.30 -5.29 23.88
C SER A 175 -9.84 -6.14 22.69
N GLY A 176 -10.31 -5.82 21.48
CA GLY A 176 -10.00 -6.56 20.28
C GLY A 176 -8.63 -6.19 19.71
N VAL A 177 -8.11 -7.09 18.88
CA VAL A 177 -6.90 -6.86 18.10
C VAL A 177 -7.26 -5.99 16.90
N GLN A 178 -7.12 -4.68 17.04
CA GLN A 178 -7.17 -3.79 15.86
C GLN A 178 -6.20 -4.33 14.81
N ALA A 179 -6.54 -4.28 13.53
CA ALA A 179 -5.90 -5.11 12.51
C ALA A 179 -4.39 -5.00 12.49
N VAL A 180 -3.91 -3.77 12.30
CA VAL A 180 -2.48 -3.50 12.07
C VAL A 180 -2.03 -2.27 12.86
N TYR A 181 -2.97 -1.68 13.61
CA TYR A 181 -2.64 -0.75 14.67
C TYR A 181 -1.99 -1.34 15.95
N PRO A 182 -1.95 -2.66 16.26
CA PRO A 182 -1.41 -3.12 17.53
C PRO A 182 0.12 -3.19 17.51
N PHE A 183 0.78 -3.08 16.34
CA PHE A 183 2.23 -2.85 16.29
C PHE A 183 2.60 -1.53 16.92
N HIS A 184 1.79 -0.51 16.64
CA HIS A 184 2.02 0.81 17.15
C HIS A 184 1.27 1.07 18.45
N TYR A 185 0.20 0.35 18.75
CA TYR A 185 -0.59 0.50 19.97
C TYR A 185 -0.97 -0.86 20.57
N PRO A 186 0.00 -1.69 20.98
CA PRO A 186 -0.29 -3.04 21.45
C PRO A 186 -1.15 -2.97 22.70
N PRO A 187 -2.33 -3.62 22.74
CA PRO A 187 -3.05 -3.79 23.98
C PRO A 187 -2.17 -4.56 24.99
N PRO A 188 -2.28 -4.30 26.30
CA PRO A 188 -1.49 -5.01 27.30
C PRO A 188 -1.60 -6.54 27.16
N GLY A 189 -0.46 -7.22 27.05
CA GLY A 189 -0.40 -8.67 26.90
C GLY A 189 -0.42 -9.19 25.45
N TYR A 190 -0.55 -8.31 24.45
CA TYR A 190 -0.46 -8.69 23.04
C TYR A 190 0.98 -8.64 22.49
N PRO A 191 1.31 -9.47 21.49
CA PRO A 191 2.61 -9.42 20.83
C PRO A 191 2.86 -8.07 20.17
N ILE A 192 4.09 -7.56 20.25
CA ILE A 192 4.59 -6.41 19.46
C ILE A 192 5.04 -6.82 18.04
N THR A 193 4.54 -7.96 17.56
CA THR A 193 4.93 -8.62 16.31
C THR A 193 3.69 -9.11 15.60
N ILE A 194 3.83 -9.49 14.33
CA ILE A 194 2.71 -9.92 13.50
C ILE A 194 2.09 -11.15 14.11
N ASP A 195 0.82 -11.04 14.49
CA ASP A 195 0.09 -12.08 15.19
C ASP A 195 -0.36 -13.16 14.21
N ASP A 196 0.05 -14.41 14.47
CA ASP A 196 -0.24 -15.54 13.58
C ASP A 196 -1.64 -16.11 13.76
N VAL A 197 -2.45 -15.59 14.68
CA VAL A 197 -3.86 -15.94 14.87
C VAL A 197 -4.77 -14.93 14.20
N TYR A 198 -4.55 -13.64 14.43
CA TYR A 198 -5.43 -12.56 13.95
C TYR A 198 -4.95 -11.95 12.62
N GLN A 199 -3.64 -11.82 12.40
CA GLN A 199 -3.07 -11.13 11.22
C GLN A 199 -2.50 -12.12 10.20
N GLY A 200 -3.24 -13.20 9.96
CA GLY A 200 -2.80 -14.36 9.21
C GLY A 200 -2.19 -14.09 7.83
N THR A 201 -2.83 -13.24 7.04
CA THR A 201 -2.34 -12.88 5.69
C THR A 201 -0.98 -12.17 5.75
N LEU A 202 -0.80 -11.19 6.66
CA LEU A 202 0.49 -10.53 6.87
C LEU A 202 1.54 -11.50 7.42
N TYR A 203 1.14 -12.37 8.34
CA TYR A 203 2.04 -13.33 8.96
C TYR A 203 2.66 -14.25 7.89
N ASP A 204 1.82 -14.90 7.08
CA ASP A 204 2.25 -15.80 6.00
C ASP A 204 3.15 -15.07 4.99
N LEU A 205 2.73 -13.87 4.56
CA LEU A 205 3.48 -13.06 3.60
C LEU A 205 4.85 -12.61 4.13
N ARG A 206 4.92 -12.25 5.42
CA ARG A 206 6.18 -11.89 6.08
C ARG A 206 7.15 -13.06 6.17
N GLN A 207 6.67 -14.25 6.55
CA GLN A 207 7.51 -15.45 6.60
C GLN A 207 8.07 -15.78 5.22
N TRP A 208 7.24 -15.65 4.18
CA TRP A 208 7.66 -15.81 2.79
C TRP A 208 8.72 -14.79 2.38
N ALA A 209 8.50 -13.51 2.70
CA ALA A 209 9.39 -12.40 2.34
C ALA A 209 10.74 -12.41 3.04
N MET A 210 10.78 -12.84 4.30
CA MET A 210 12.01 -12.89 5.09
C MET A 210 12.85 -14.13 4.83
N LYS A 211 12.38 -15.05 3.97
CA LYS A 211 13.12 -16.25 3.65
C LYS A 211 14.45 -15.90 2.96
N PRO A 212 15.60 -16.32 3.52
CA PRO A 212 16.88 -15.92 2.99
C PRO A 212 17.18 -16.66 1.67
N ASP A 213 16.79 -17.91 1.51
CA ASP A 213 17.12 -18.70 0.30
C ASP A 213 16.17 -18.44 -0.89
N GLU A 214 16.48 -19.04 -2.04
CA GLU A 214 15.66 -18.94 -3.25
C GLU A 214 14.51 -19.95 -3.29
N ALA A 215 14.41 -20.86 -2.31
CA ALA A 215 13.38 -21.88 -2.33
C ALA A 215 11.99 -21.21 -2.22
N PRO A 216 10.95 -21.77 -2.85
CA PRO A 216 9.61 -21.18 -2.93
C PRO A 216 9.04 -20.68 -1.61
N GLY A 217 9.32 -21.38 -0.50
CA GLY A 217 8.69 -21.11 0.77
C GLY A 217 7.24 -21.58 0.79
N LEU A 218 6.49 -21.15 1.81
CA LEU A 218 5.05 -21.30 1.87
C LEU A 218 4.44 -19.91 1.63
N LEU A 219 3.47 -19.85 0.73
CA LEU A 219 2.63 -18.67 0.54
C LEU A 219 1.26 -19.13 0.09
N CYS A 220 0.25 -18.81 0.88
CA CYS A 220 -1.09 -19.36 0.72
C CYS A 220 -2.09 -18.29 0.38
N THR A 221 -3.18 -18.71 -0.27
CA THR A 221 -4.28 -17.83 -0.64
C THR A 221 -4.88 -17.23 0.63
N ALA A 222 -4.86 -15.90 0.74
CA ALA A 222 -5.21 -15.14 1.95
C ALA A 222 -4.45 -15.57 3.22
N GLY A 223 -3.31 -16.24 3.07
CA GLY A 223 -2.48 -16.77 4.16
C GLY A 223 -2.95 -18.09 4.77
N TYR A 224 -4.09 -18.66 4.35
CA TYR A 224 -4.64 -19.84 5.03
C TYR A 224 -3.80 -21.10 4.86
N THR A 225 -3.37 -21.64 6.00
CA THR A 225 -2.63 -22.90 6.13
C THR A 225 -3.49 -23.95 6.81
N VAL A 226 -3.03 -25.21 6.80
CA VAL A 226 -3.63 -26.21 7.69
C VAL A 226 -3.48 -25.76 9.15
N PRO A 227 -4.51 -25.88 10.00
CA PRO A 227 -4.43 -25.38 11.36
C PRO A 227 -3.23 -25.93 12.14
N ASN A 228 -2.59 -25.06 12.93
CA ASN A 228 -1.49 -25.39 13.84
C ASN A 228 -1.74 -24.73 15.20
N GLY A 229 -2.18 -25.53 16.18
CA GLY A 229 -2.64 -24.98 17.46
C GLY A 229 -3.86 -24.08 17.27
N SER A 230 -3.77 -22.83 17.73
CA SER A 230 -4.82 -21.81 17.57
C SER A 230 -4.76 -21.06 16.24
N SER A 231 -3.66 -21.20 15.49
CA SER A 231 -3.45 -20.46 14.24
C SER A 231 -3.99 -21.24 13.04
N ASN A 232 -4.63 -20.52 12.11
CA ASN A 232 -4.97 -21.01 10.78
C ASN A 232 -3.94 -20.57 9.72
N PHE A 233 -2.79 -20.06 10.14
CA PHE A 233 -1.83 -19.34 9.29
C PHE A 233 -0.36 -19.76 9.51
N SER A 234 -0.06 -20.55 10.54
CA SER A 234 1.29 -21.05 10.86
C SER A 234 1.49 -22.55 10.67
N GLY A 235 0.63 -23.19 9.86
CA GLY A 235 0.76 -24.58 9.48
C GLY A 235 1.82 -24.84 8.40
N PRO A 236 2.26 -26.10 8.22
CA PRO A 236 3.34 -26.44 7.28
C PRO A 236 2.93 -26.45 5.80
N LYS A 237 1.64 -26.31 5.47
CA LYS A 237 1.13 -26.35 4.08
C LYS A 237 -0.15 -25.54 3.94
N CYS A 238 -0.47 -25.10 2.73
CA CYS A 238 -1.69 -24.35 2.46
C CYS A 238 -2.95 -25.18 2.73
N LEU A 239 -3.97 -24.51 3.26
CA LEU A 239 -5.31 -25.07 3.35
C LEU A 239 -5.87 -25.18 1.94
N ALA A 240 -6.21 -26.39 1.50
CA ALA A 240 -6.65 -26.62 0.13
C ALA A 240 -8.17 -26.73 0.03
N ASN A 241 -8.72 -26.19 -1.05
CA ASN A 241 -10.09 -26.44 -1.50
C ASN A 241 -11.20 -25.91 -0.56
N VAL A 242 -10.91 -24.88 0.24
CA VAL A 242 -11.92 -24.20 1.05
C VAL A 242 -12.39 -22.94 0.32
N PRO A 243 -13.69 -22.81 -0.01
CA PRO A 243 -14.20 -21.59 -0.62
C PRO A 243 -13.95 -20.37 0.26
N ILE A 244 -13.48 -19.28 -0.34
CA ILE A 244 -13.32 -17.96 0.27
C ILE A 244 -14.26 -17.02 -0.47
N SER A 245 -15.18 -16.38 0.26
CA SER A 245 -16.17 -15.50 -0.38
C SER A 245 -16.56 -14.28 0.43
N GLY A 246 -16.82 -13.18 -0.28
CA GLY A 246 -17.43 -11.97 0.25
C GLY A 246 -17.55 -10.88 -0.81
N LYS A 247 -18.01 -9.69 -0.40
CA LYS A 247 -18.20 -8.55 -1.31
C LYS A 247 -17.56 -7.32 -0.72
N VAL A 248 -16.66 -6.70 -1.49
CA VAL A 248 -16.09 -5.40 -1.13
C VAL A 248 -17.16 -4.33 -1.39
N PRO A 249 -17.60 -3.55 -0.40
CA PRO A 249 -18.61 -2.51 -0.60
C PRO A 249 -18.01 -1.33 -1.38
N LEU A 250 -18.74 -0.81 -2.36
CA LEU A 250 -18.29 0.35 -3.14
C LEU A 250 -18.43 1.67 -2.36
N LEU A 251 -19.47 1.79 -1.54
CA LEU A 251 -19.76 2.98 -0.75
C LEU A 251 -20.39 2.57 0.59
N GLU A 252 -20.25 3.42 1.61
CA GLU A 252 -20.67 3.22 3.01
C GLU A 252 -22.14 2.74 3.17
N ASN A 253 -23.00 2.97 2.18
CA ASN A 253 -24.43 2.60 2.19
C ASN A 253 -24.88 1.68 1.04
N TYR A 254 -23.94 1.16 0.24
CA TYR A 254 -24.27 0.31 -0.91
C TYR A 254 -23.47 -0.99 -0.87
N ALA A 255 -24.14 -2.10 -0.57
CA ALA A 255 -23.62 -3.46 -0.72
C ALA A 255 -23.37 -3.89 -2.19
N LEU A 256 -23.30 -2.91 -3.10
CA LEU A 256 -22.91 -3.08 -4.49
C LEU A 256 -21.39 -3.01 -4.53
N GLY A 257 -20.75 -4.05 -5.05
CA GLY A 257 -19.31 -4.04 -5.28
C GLY A 257 -18.80 -5.40 -5.74
N PRO A 258 -17.51 -5.51 -6.10
CA PRO A 258 -16.97 -6.73 -6.65
C PRO A 258 -17.03 -7.85 -5.63
N ALA A 259 -17.58 -8.99 -6.05
CA ALA A 259 -17.51 -10.20 -5.27
C ALA A 259 -16.11 -10.82 -5.41
N ILE A 260 -15.55 -11.24 -4.29
CA ILE A 260 -14.40 -12.13 -4.22
C ILE A 260 -14.98 -13.52 -4.02
N ASN A 261 -14.75 -14.43 -4.96
CA ASN A 261 -15.21 -15.82 -4.90
C ASN A 261 -14.07 -16.70 -5.41
N ILE A 262 -13.25 -17.17 -4.51
CA ILE A 262 -12.03 -17.93 -4.80
C ILE A 262 -11.94 -19.15 -3.90
N THR A 263 -10.86 -19.92 -4.05
CA THR A 263 -10.64 -21.13 -3.26
C THR A 263 -9.28 -21.06 -2.59
N SER A 264 -9.19 -21.47 -1.34
CA SER A 264 -7.94 -21.57 -0.61
C SER A 264 -6.98 -22.58 -1.27
N GLY A 265 -5.68 -22.32 -1.17
CA GLY A 265 -4.64 -23.15 -1.75
C GLY A 265 -3.34 -22.38 -1.88
N PRO A 266 -2.39 -22.85 -2.72
CA PRO A 266 -1.20 -22.08 -3.07
C PRO A 266 -1.58 -20.70 -3.60
N LYS A 267 -0.84 -19.66 -3.20
CA LYS A 267 -1.05 -18.31 -3.74
C LYS A 267 -0.83 -18.31 -5.25
N VAL A 268 -1.79 -17.74 -5.98
CA VAL A 268 -1.69 -17.49 -7.42
C VAL A 268 -0.75 -16.31 -7.66
N LEU A 269 0.27 -16.51 -8.48
CA LEU A 269 1.18 -15.48 -8.94
C LEU A 269 0.59 -14.71 -10.13
N ASP A 270 0.07 -15.43 -11.12
CA ASP A 270 -0.55 -14.89 -12.32
C ASP A 270 -1.66 -15.83 -12.82
N ASN A 271 -2.73 -15.27 -13.40
CA ASN A 271 -3.79 -16.04 -14.01
C ASN A 271 -4.24 -15.50 -15.38
N SER A 272 -3.42 -14.66 -16.02
CA SER A 272 -3.75 -14.02 -17.30
C SER A 272 -3.76 -14.99 -18.48
N SER A 273 -2.90 -16.02 -18.41
CA SER A 273 -2.73 -17.05 -19.45
C SER A 273 -2.75 -18.46 -18.83
N GLY A 274 -3.71 -18.69 -17.92
CA GLY A 274 -3.76 -19.88 -17.07
C GLY A 274 -3.14 -19.63 -15.69
N THR A 275 -3.46 -20.48 -14.72
CA THR A 275 -3.04 -20.31 -13.32
C THR A 275 -1.58 -20.71 -13.12
N VAL A 276 -0.79 -19.76 -12.66
CA VAL A 276 0.61 -19.94 -12.24
C VAL A 276 0.69 -19.64 -10.76
N ASP A 277 1.20 -20.58 -9.98
CA ASP A 277 1.37 -20.41 -8.53
C ASP A 277 2.71 -19.76 -8.17
N TYR A 278 2.81 -19.27 -6.92
CA TYR A 278 3.98 -18.60 -6.38
C TYR A 278 5.27 -19.44 -6.39
N THR A 279 5.19 -20.77 -6.51
CA THR A 279 6.38 -21.63 -6.52
C THR A 279 7.21 -21.44 -7.79
N GLN A 280 6.57 -20.94 -8.85
CA GLN A 280 7.21 -20.60 -10.13
C GLN A 280 7.82 -19.18 -10.15
N LEU A 281 7.80 -18.44 -9.03
CA LEU A 281 8.30 -17.07 -8.96
C LEU A 281 9.72 -16.93 -9.53
N LYS A 282 10.63 -17.85 -9.20
CA LYS A 282 12.01 -17.79 -9.70
C LYS A 282 12.06 -17.88 -11.23
N SER A 283 11.46 -18.92 -11.81
CA SER A 283 11.40 -19.07 -13.26
C SER A 283 10.69 -17.89 -13.93
N TRP A 284 9.70 -17.29 -13.26
CA TRP A 284 8.96 -16.14 -13.77
C TRP A 284 9.83 -14.87 -13.82
N LEU A 285 10.66 -14.65 -12.80
CA LEU A 285 11.63 -13.54 -12.76
C LEU A 285 12.80 -13.76 -13.73
N ASP A 286 13.17 -15.01 -13.99
CA ASP A 286 14.22 -15.37 -14.95
C ASP A 286 13.74 -15.27 -16.42
N ASP A 287 12.42 -15.25 -16.66
CA ASP A 287 11.81 -15.15 -17.99
C ASP A 287 11.75 -13.70 -18.50
N LYS A 288 12.60 -13.38 -19.47
CA LYS A 288 12.69 -12.04 -20.10
C LYS A 288 11.45 -11.64 -20.91
N THR A 289 10.54 -12.57 -21.18
CA THR A 289 9.25 -12.24 -21.81
C THR A 289 8.23 -11.70 -20.80
N LYS A 290 8.46 -11.93 -19.49
CA LYS A 290 7.59 -11.48 -18.39
C LYS A 290 8.08 -10.21 -17.74
N THR A 291 9.38 -9.98 -17.76
CA THR A 291 10.03 -8.84 -17.11
C THR A 291 11.28 -8.42 -17.87
N THR A 292 11.61 -7.14 -17.77
CA THR A 292 12.89 -6.58 -18.21
C THR A 292 13.85 -6.39 -17.04
N GLY A 293 13.41 -6.70 -15.83
CA GLY A 293 14.09 -6.34 -14.61
C GLY A 293 15.38 -7.11 -14.37
N VAL A 294 16.44 -6.37 -14.06
CA VAL A 294 17.76 -6.90 -13.70
C VAL A 294 18.38 -6.04 -12.60
N LEU A 295 19.27 -6.61 -11.79
CA LEU A 295 20.12 -5.83 -10.90
C LEU A 295 21.13 -5.02 -11.73
N PHE A 296 20.75 -3.81 -12.10
CA PHE A 296 21.46 -3.00 -13.10
C PHE A 296 22.80 -2.45 -12.62
N ASP A 297 23.11 -2.50 -11.33
CA ASP A 297 24.42 -2.16 -10.78
C ASP A 297 25.32 -3.40 -10.60
N ASP A 298 24.79 -4.62 -10.72
CA ASP A 298 25.63 -5.81 -10.81
C ASP A 298 26.20 -5.90 -12.24
N PRO A 299 27.52 -6.02 -12.42
CA PRO A 299 28.15 -6.13 -13.74
C PRO A 299 27.58 -7.26 -14.61
N ARG A 300 27.06 -8.33 -13.99
CA ARG A 300 26.48 -9.48 -14.69
C ARG A 300 25.02 -9.24 -15.09
N LYS A 301 24.37 -8.20 -14.56
CA LYS A 301 22.95 -7.87 -14.75
C LYS A 301 22.03 -9.10 -14.59
N PRO A 302 22.12 -9.84 -13.47
CA PRO A 302 21.26 -10.99 -13.24
C PRO A 302 19.80 -10.55 -13.13
N PRO A 303 18.83 -11.45 -13.39
CA PRO A 303 17.43 -11.22 -13.09
C PRO A 303 17.22 -10.76 -11.65
N VAL A 304 16.11 -10.06 -11.37
CA VAL A 304 15.80 -9.64 -10.01
C VAL A 304 15.64 -10.87 -9.10
N PRO A 305 16.42 -10.99 -8.01
CA PRO A 305 16.30 -12.08 -7.06
C PRO A 305 14.91 -12.19 -6.44
N VAL A 306 14.45 -13.42 -6.20
CA VAL A 306 13.12 -13.68 -5.60
C VAL A 306 12.93 -12.95 -4.28
N GLN A 307 13.96 -12.83 -3.44
CA GLN A 307 13.88 -12.19 -2.14
C GLN A 307 13.52 -10.70 -2.24
N ILE A 308 13.99 -10.02 -3.30
CA ILE A 308 13.70 -8.61 -3.55
C ILE A 308 12.25 -8.44 -3.99
N ALA A 309 11.74 -9.30 -4.87
CA ALA A 309 10.34 -9.28 -5.26
C ALA A 309 9.41 -9.57 -4.07
N ARG A 310 9.76 -10.57 -3.25
CA ARG A 310 8.98 -10.95 -2.07
C ARG A 310 8.88 -9.84 -1.03
N ILE A 311 10.01 -9.20 -0.69
CA ILE A 311 10.01 -8.11 0.30
C ILE A 311 9.25 -6.89 -0.23
N GLY A 312 9.32 -6.58 -1.53
CA GLY A 312 8.51 -5.53 -2.13
C GLY A 312 7.02 -5.80 -1.94
N LEU A 313 6.53 -6.97 -2.40
CA LEU A 313 5.13 -7.37 -2.27
C LEU A 313 4.65 -7.38 -0.80
N TYR A 314 5.50 -7.81 0.13
CA TYR A 314 5.19 -7.77 1.56
C TYR A 314 5.07 -6.34 2.11
N LEU A 315 6.02 -5.47 1.77
CA LEU A 315 6.02 -4.10 2.24
C LEU A 315 4.76 -3.36 1.76
N HIS A 316 4.31 -3.64 0.53
CA HIS A 316 3.03 -3.12 0.03
C HIS A 316 1.88 -3.43 0.97
N SER A 317 1.64 -4.72 1.23
CA SER A 317 0.54 -5.16 2.08
C SER A 317 0.67 -4.66 3.52
N LEU A 318 1.90 -4.56 4.05
CA LEU A 318 2.15 -4.00 5.37
C LEU A 318 1.81 -2.51 5.43
N GLN A 319 2.16 -1.77 4.39
CA GLN A 319 1.88 -0.34 4.29
C GLN A 319 0.38 -0.10 4.15
N ASP A 320 -0.30 -0.71 3.17
CA ASP A 320 -1.76 -0.61 3.01
C ASP A 320 -2.50 -0.92 4.31
N ALA A 321 -2.10 -2.00 5.00
CA ALA A 321 -2.73 -2.37 6.24
C ALA A 321 -2.49 -1.34 7.36
N SER A 322 -1.32 -0.69 7.37
CA SER A 322 -0.98 0.35 8.35
C SER A 322 -1.63 1.70 8.05
N SER A 323 -1.56 2.17 6.79
CA SER A 323 -1.99 3.51 6.36
C SER A 323 -3.48 3.59 6.00
N HIS A 324 -4.16 2.48 5.75
CA HIS A 324 -5.59 2.51 5.36
C HIS A 324 -6.45 1.53 6.17
N GLY A 325 -5.85 0.65 6.98
CA GLY A 325 -6.56 -0.28 7.88
C GLY A 325 -7.52 0.40 8.87
N THR A 326 -7.22 1.64 9.30
CA THR A 326 -8.08 2.49 10.14
C THR A 326 -9.48 2.68 9.58
N PHE A 327 -9.62 2.77 8.26
CA PHE A 327 -10.93 2.90 7.64
C PHE A 327 -11.64 1.56 7.53
N CYS A 328 -10.91 0.45 7.58
CA CYS A 328 -11.49 -0.87 7.52
C CYS A 328 -12.06 -1.40 8.85
N GLY A 329 -12.37 -0.51 9.78
CA GLY A 329 -12.94 -0.84 11.09
C GLY A 329 -11.97 -0.74 12.26
N ASP A 330 -10.71 -0.34 12.05
CA ASP A 330 -9.73 -0.18 13.13
C ASP A 330 -9.85 1.14 13.91
N ASP A 331 -10.92 1.92 13.70
CA ASP A 331 -11.21 3.04 14.56
C ASP A 331 -11.51 2.57 15.99
N ALA A 332 -10.84 3.24 16.93
CA ALA A 332 -11.09 3.15 18.35
C ALA A 332 -12.57 3.36 18.72
N PRO A 333 -13.08 2.55 19.65
CA PRO A 333 -14.03 1.49 19.32
C PRO A 333 -15.36 2.06 18.76
N SER A 334 -15.91 1.44 17.71
CA SER A 334 -17.36 1.33 17.68
C SER A 334 -17.78 0.62 18.99
N PRO A 335 -18.62 1.23 19.84
CA PRO A 335 -18.94 0.66 21.15
C PRO A 335 -19.38 -0.81 21.01
N PRO A 336 -19.16 -1.68 22.02
CA PRO A 336 -19.83 -2.97 22.06
C PRO A 336 -21.34 -2.74 21.90
N GLY A 337 -21.91 -3.13 20.74
CA GLY A 337 -23.31 -2.82 20.36
C GLY A 337 -23.50 -1.76 19.27
N GLY A 338 -22.43 -1.23 18.66
CA GLY A 338 -22.52 -0.52 17.38
C GLY A 338 -22.93 -1.47 16.24
N SER A 339 -23.59 -0.95 15.20
CA SER A 339 -24.07 -1.78 14.09
C SER A 339 -22.98 -2.21 13.09
N ASP A 340 -21.78 -1.62 13.17
CA ASP A 340 -20.63 -1.98 12.34
C ASP A 340 -19.47 -2.46 13.22
N VAL A 341 -19.17 -3.75 13.11
CA VAL A 341 -18.07 -4.43 13.81
C VAL A 341 -16.77 -4.43 12.98
N GLY A 342 -16.70 -3.66 11.89
CA GLY A 342 -15.51 -3.57 11.04
C GLY A 342 -15.36 -4.71 10.05
N SER A 343 -14.21 -4.75 9.36
CA SER A 343 -13.89 -5.79 8.38
C SER A 343 -13.05 -6.91 8.98
N TYR A 344 -13.44 -8.15 8.71
CA TYR A 344 -12.77 -9.32 9.21
C TYR A 344 -13.10 -10.52 8.33
N MET A 345 -12.31 -11.57 8.45
CA MET A 345 -12.58 -12.88 7.87
C MET A 345 -12.77 -13.90 8.97
N PHE A 346 -13.61 -14.89 8.72
CA PHE A 346 -13.83 -15.97 9.68
C PHE A 346 -14.17 -17.27 8.96
N MET A 347 -13.93 -18.39 9.64
CA MET A 347 -14.28 -19.71 9.13
C MET A 347 -15.66 -20.12 9.63
N SER A 348 -16.52 -20.60 8.73
CA SER A 348 -17.83 -21.17 9.04
C SER A 348 -18.12 -22.38 8.16
N SER A 349 -18.46 -23.51 8.77
CA SER A 349 -18.96 -24.74 8.10
C SER A 349 -18.32 -25.06 6.74
N GLY A 350 -16.99 -25.18 6.69
CA GLY A 350 -16.25 -25.55 5.47
C GLY A 350 -16.07 -24.42 4.46
N SER A 351 -16.26 -23.16 4.86
CA SER A 351 -16.02 -21.96 4.07
C SER A 351 -15.29 -20.90 4.89
N ILE A 352 -14.63 -19.99 4.20
CA ILE A 352 -14.07 -18.76 4.73
C ILE A 352 -14.92 -17.60 4.23
N ASN A 353 -15.43 -16.81 5.16
CA ASN A 353 -16.32 -15.69 4.89
C ASN A 353 -15.55 -14.39 5.11
N LEU A 354 -15.63 -13.50 4.14
CA LEU A 354 -15.06 -12.16 4.20
C LEU A 354 -16.19 -11.18 4.52
N VAL A 355 -16.08 -10.51 5.66
CA VAL A 355 -16.99 -9.46 6.10
C VAL A 355 -16.27 -8.14 5.92
N PHE A 356 -16.92 -7.22 5.23
CA PHE A 356 -16.41 -5.86 5.04
C PHE A 356 -17.35 -4.90 5.76
N GLY A 357 -16.80 -4.16 6.72
CA GLY A 357 -17.51 -3.08 7.41
C GLY A 357 -17.85 -1.95 6.44
N THR A 358 -18.79 -1.10 6.83
CA THR A 358 -19.25 0.03 6.00
C THR A 358 -18.16 1.06 5.75
N TYR A 359 -17.24 1.22 6.71
CA TYR A 359 -16.09 2.12 6.57
C TYR A 359 -14.95 1.51 5.72
N CYS A 360 -14.89 0.19 5.55
CA CYS A 360 -13.95 -0.46 4.63
C CYS A 360 -14.42 -0.44 3.17
N ALA A 361 -15.39 0.42 2.86
CA ALA A 361 -15.81 0.63 1.50
C ALA A 361 -14.71 1.32 0.69
N THR A 362 -14.81 1.18 -0.62
CA THR A 362 -13.95 1.91 -1.57
C THR A 362 -13.87 3.42 -1.27
N GLY A 363 -14.92 4.07 -0.78
CA GLY A 363 -14.96 5.51 -0.50
C GLY A 363 -13.97 6.00 0.58
N PRO A 364 -14.04 5.52 1.83
CA PRO A 364 -13.07 5.91 2.87
C PRO A 364 -11.62 5.46 2.59
N HIS A 365 -11.45 4.28 1.99
CA HIS A 365 -10.14 3.84 1.51
C HIS A 365 -9.59 4.79 0.42
N LEU A 366 -10.45 5.26 -0.49
CA LEU A 366 -10.11 6.28 -1.48
C LEU A 366 -9.71 7.61 -0.82
N ALA A 367 -10.45 8.05 0.20
CA ALA A 367 -10.13 9.27 0.96
C ALA A 367 -8.73 9.20 1.60
N SER A 368 -8.31 8.00 2.00
CA SER A 368 -6.96 7.79 2.54
C SER A 368 -5.90 8.04 1.47
N HIS A 369 -6.03 7.45 0.28
CA HIS A 369 -5.12 7.74 -0.83
C HIS A 369 -5.11 9.23 -1.22
N VAL A 370 -6.25 9.92 -1.12
CA VAL A 370 -6.29 11.38 -1.30
C VAL A 370 -5.45 12.09 -0.23
N GLN A 371 -5.43 11.62 1.02
CA GLN A 371 -4.55 12.18 2.06
C GLN A 371 -3.07 11.92 1.80
N GLU A 372 -2.74 10.83 1.10
CA GLU A 372 -1.38 10.56 0.61
C GLU A 372 -1.02 11.48 -0.56
N THR A 373 -2.02 12.02 -1.29
CA THR A 373 -1.83 13.01 -2.37
C THR A 373 -1.47 14.42 -1.91
N GLY A 374 -0.90 14.53 -0.71
CA GLY A 374 -0.32 15.74 -0.15
C GLY A 374 -1.24 16.53 0.77
N THR A 375 -0.75 16.84 1.96
CA THR A 375 -1.54 17.41 3.06
C THR A 375 -1.40 18.94 3.22
N GLY A 376 -0.60 19.59 2.37
CA GLY A 376 -0.25 21.00 2.50
C GLY A 376 0.53 21.26 3.78
N ASP A 377 0.25 22.36 4.48
CA ASP A 377 0.93 22.69 5.73
C ASP A 377 0.54 21.76 6.92
N THR A 378 -0.27 20.74 6.68
CA THR A 378 -0.72 19.79 7.71
C THR A 378 0.23 18.60 7.81
N SER A 379 0.49 18.11 9.01
CA SER A 379 1.15 16.80 9.21
C SER A 379 0.39 15.69 8.49
N LEU A 380 1.11 14.63 8.10
CA LEU A 380 0.45 13.43 7.61
C LEU A 380 -0.44 12.85 8.71
N PRO A 381 -1.48 12.09 8.36
CA PRO A 381 -2.14 11.20 9.28
C PRO A 381 -1.14 10.30 10.02
N LEU A 382 -1.40 10.05 11.30
CA LEU A 382 -0.57 9.20 12.17
C LEU A 382 -0.26 7.84 11.55
N ARG A 383 -1.25 7.22 10.91
CA ARG A 383 -1.16 5.94 10.22
C ARG A 383 -0.11 5.88 9.10
N ASP A 384 0.15 7.00 8.42
CA ASP A 384 1.20 7.06 7.39
C ASP A 384 2.59 7.06 8.04
N TYR A 385 2.75 7.75 9.17
CA TYR A 385 3.98 7.63 9.98
C TYR A 385 4.18 6.20 10.49
N VAL A 386 3.10 5.51 10.91
CA VAL A 386 3.16 4.09 11.31
C VAL A 386 3.61 3.20 10.14
N ALA A 387 3.00 3.35 8.96
CA ALA A 387 3.36 2.60 7.76
C ALA A 387 4.85 2.75 7.44
N LEU A 388 5.37 3.99 7.41
CA LEU A 388 6.78 4.24 7.15
C LEU A 388 7.69 3.71 8.26
N ASN A 389 7.28 3.77 9.52
CA ASN A 389 8.04 3.22 10.65
C ASN A 389 8.16 1.69 10.54
N ASN A 390 7.07 1.02 10.17
CA ASN A 390 7.04 -0.42 9.93
C ASN A 390 7.92 -0.81 8.74
N THR A 391 7.85 -0.05 7.63
CA THR A 391 8.75 -0.24 6.47
C THR A 391 10.22 -0.16 6.87
N LEU A 392 10.60 0.82 7.70
CA LEU A 392 11.97 0.96 8.17
C LEU A 392 12.42 -0.24 9.01
N ASP A 393 11.59 -0.73 9.93
CA ASP A 393 11.93 -1.89 10.77
C ASP A 393 12.11 -3.16 9.94
N GLU A 394 11.23 -3.40 8.97
CA GLU A 394 11.30 -4.60 8.13
C GLU A 394 12.47 -4.54 7.15
N LEU A 395 12.83 -3.35 6.66
CA LEU A 395 14.06 -3.17 5.90
C LEU A 395 15.30 -3.35 6.77
N ILE A 396 15.31 -2.97 8.05
CA ILE A 396 16.44 -3.31 8.94
C ILE A 396 16.57 -4.83 9.08
N LEU A 397 15.44 -5.53 9.29
CA LEU A 397 15.43 -6.98 9.43
C LEU A 397 15.92 -7.69 8.15
N PHE A 398 15.33 -7.36 7.01
CA PHE A 398 15.72 -7.88 5.70
C PHE A 398 17.18 -7.55 5.38
N GLY A 399 17.61 -6.33 5.70
CA GLY A 399 18.95 -5.83 5.51
C GLY A 399 19.99 -6.72 6.20
N ASN A 400 19.74 -7.03 7.47
CA ASN A 400 20.65 -7.84 8.28
C ASN A 400 20.62 -9.32 7.89
N ASN A 401 19.45 -9.88 7.63
CA ASN A 401 19.28 -11.33 7.46
C ASN A 401 19.42 -11.81 6.01
N VAL A 402 19.11 -10.95 5.04
CA VAL A 402 19.01 -11.35 3.62
C VAL A 402 19.96 -10.55 2.74
N ALA A 403 19.91 -9.21 2.83
CA ALA A 403 20.61 -8.34 1.89
C ALA A 403 22.13 -8.26 2.14
N LYS A 404 22.55 -8.09 3.40
CA LYS A 404 23.96 -7.96 3.77
C LYS A 404 24.79 -9.20 3.39
N PRO A 405 24.38 -10.45 3.66
CA PRO A 405 25.10 -11.65 3.21
C PRO A 405 25.28 -11.76 1.70
N ARG A 406 24.47 -11.04 0.91
CA ARG A 406 24.47 -11.07 -0.55
C ARG A 406 25.23 -9.93 -1.21
N GLY A 407 25.85 -9.06 -0.40
CA GLY A 407 26.53 -7.86 -0.92
C GLY A 407 25.56 -6.83 -1.51
N TRP A 408 24.30 -6.83 -1.06
CA TRP A 408 23.29 -5.87 -1.49
C TRP A 408 23.32 -4.56 -0.69
N ILE A 409 24.16 -4.50 0.35
CA ILE A 409 24.40 -3.32 1.18
C ILE A 409 25.78 -2.75 0.83
N VAL A 410 25.82 -1.55 0.23
CA VAL A 410 27.07 -0.84 -0.11
C VAL A 410 27.61 0.00 1.03
N ASN A 411 26.74 0.43 1.96
CA ASN A 411 27.11 1.21 3.13
C ASN A 411 26.72 0.47 4.42
N PRO A 412 27.39 -0.65 4.76
CA PRO A 412 27.00 -1.48 5.90
C PRO A 412 27.13 -0.80 7.26
N SER A 413 27.87 0.32 7.34
CA SER A 413 27.94 1.14 8.55
C SER A 413 26.67 1.92 8.85
N LEU A 414 25.77 2.09 7.87
CA LEU A 414 24.49 2.78 8.05
C LEU A 414 23.39 1.86 8.59
N LEU A 415 23.49 0.55 8.33
CA LEU A 415 22.51 -0.44 8.73
C LEU A 415 22.60 -0.73 10.24
N PRO A 416 21.61 -0.36 11.07
CA PRO A 416 21.59 -0.73 12.47
C PRO A 416 21.34 -2.24 12.64
N PRO A 417 21.78 -2.85 13.76
CA PRO A 417 21.44 -4.22 14.07
C PRO A 417 19.94 -4.35 14.41
N ASN A 418 19.38 -5.54 14.20
CA ASN A 418 18.00 -5.87 14.57
C ASN A 418 17.86 -6.14 16.09
N VAL A 419 18.20 -5.15 16.91
CA VAL A 419 18.07 -5.18 18.36
C VAL A 419 17.61 -3.81 18.84
N VAL A 420 16.65 -3.76 19.76
CA VAL A 420 16.13 -2.51 20.32
C VAL A 420 17.27 -1.68 20.93
N GLY A 421 17.36 -0.42 20.49
CA GLY A 421 18.42 0.51 20.92
C GLY A 421 19.81 0.21 20.34
N GLY A 422 19.97 -0.88 19.58
CA GLY A 422 21.20 -1.20 18.89
C GLY A 422 21.53 -0.15 17.82
N LYS A 423 22.80 0.25 17.75
CA LYS A 423 23.28 1.31 16.87
C LYS A 423 24.13 0.75 15.74
N SER A 424 24.00 1.35 14.56
CA SER A 424 24.88 1.14 13.43
C SER A 424 26.30 1.65 13.73
N ALA A 425 27.28 1.31 12.89
CA ALA A 425 28.63 1.86 13.05
C ALA A 425 28.69 3.38 12.81
N ALA A 426 27.68 3.95 12.13
CA ALA A 426 27.49 5.40 12.01
C ALA A 426 26.82 6.03 13.24
N GLY A 427 26.45 5.23 14.25
CA GLY A 427 25.92 5.72 15.54
C GLY A 427 24.40 5.85 15.61
N ASP A 428 23.68 5.45 14.56
CA ASP A 428 22.22 5.55 14.48
C ASP A 428 21.54 4.27 14.90
N SER A 429 20.55 4.36 15.79
CA SER A 429 19.58 3.30 16.04
C SER A 429 18.38 3.36 15.08
N ALA A 430 17.54 2.33 15.08
CA ALA A 430 16.26 2.36 14.37
C ALA A 430 15.40 3.57 14.80
N ALA A 431 15.36 3.89 16.10
CA ALA A 431 14.60 5.03 16.63
C ALA A 431 15.18 6.38 16.15
N ASP A 432 16.51 6.51 16.10
CA ASP A 432 17.16 7.73 15.58
C ASP A 432 16.82 7.96 14.10
N LEU A 433 16.81 6.88 13.31
CA LEU A 433 16.43 6.94 11.90
C LEU A 433 14.95 7.26 11.71
N LYS A 434 14.04 6.61 12.46
CA LYS A 434 12.61 6.95 12.45
C LYS A 434 12.39 8.42 12.78
N SER A 435 12.99 8.92 13.86
CA SER A 435 12.86 10.32 14.26
C SER A 435 13.32 11.29 13.18
N ARG A 436 14.38 10.95 12.43
CA ARG A 436 15.01 11.83 11.44
C ARG A 436 14.33 11.76 10.07
N LEU A 437 14.11 10.54 9.59
CA LEU A 437 13.60 10.28 8.25
C LEU A 437 12.09 10.44 8.22
N ILE A 438 11.39 9.86 9.18
CA ILE A 438 9.94 9.73 9.16
C ILE A 438 9.30 10.86 9.96
N GLY A 439 9.76 11.10 11.18
CA GLY A 439 9.29 12.22 11.98
C GLY A 439 9.40 11.97 13.46
N ARG A 440 9.25 13.04 14.24
CA ARG A 440 9.37 13.00 15.71
C ARG A 440 8.04 13.32 16.36
N ILE A 441 7.69 12.54 17.39
CA ILE A 441 6.55 12.83 18.27
C ILE A 441 6.81 14.16 19.01
N VAL A 442 5.91 15.12 18.85
CA VAL A 442 5.92 16.42 19.54
C VAL A 442 4.86 16.52 20.64
N GLN A 443 3.82 15.68 20.56
CA GLN A 443 2.78 15.53 21.58
C GLN A 443 2.34 14.08 21.64
N GLY A 444 1.95 13.61 22.83
CA GLY A 444 1.60 12.21 23.09
C GLY A 444 2.79 11.39 23.59
N GLN A 445 2.53 10.12 23.90
CA GLN A 445 3.56 9.15 24.25
C GLN A 445 3.76 8.19 23.09
N GLN A 446 4.99 7.70 22.91
CA GLN A 446 5.25 6.65 21.95
C GLN A 446 4.35 5.45 22.26
N TRP A 447 3.74 4.93 21.22
CA TRP A 447 2.73 3.89 21.28
C TRP A 447 1.43 4.31 22.00
N SER A 448 1.01 5.58 21.87
CA SER A 448 -0.34 6.06 22.23
C SER A 448 -1.12 6.76 21.09
N ARG A 449 -2.45 6.56 21.01
CA ARG A 449 -3.29 7.14 19.93
C ARG A 449 -3.27 8.68 19.84
N ALA A 450 -2.71 9.35 20.84
CA ALA A 450 -2.61 10.81 20.92
C ALA A 450 -1.29 11.35 20.32
N GLU A 451 -0.53 10.52 19.61
CA GLU A 451 0.72 10.95 18.98
C GLU A 451 0.50 11.99 17.88
N VAL A 452 1.21 13.10 18.00
CA VAL A 452 1.32 14.13 16.98
C VAL A 452 2.77 14.19 16.54
N TYR A 453 2.98 14.12 15.23
CA TYR A 453 4.30 14.11 14.62
C TYR A 453 4.65 15.46 14.01
N ASN A 454 5.91 15.84 14.18
CA ASN A 454 6.59 16.76 13.28
C ASN A 454 7.31 15.97 12.18
N SER A 455 7.10 16.39 10.93
CA SER A 455 7.60 15.70 9.74
C SER A 455 9.14 15.64 9.69
N GLY A 456 9.65 14.49 9.27
CA GLY A 456 11.07 14.23 9.02
C GLY A 456 11.46 14.50 7.56
N VAL A 457 12.65 14.05 7.19
CA VAL A 457 13.23 14.29 5.85
C VAL A 457 12.40 13.70 4.71
N ILE A 458 11.71 12.59 4.94
CA ILE A 458 10.87 11.88 3.94
C ILE A 458 9.44 12.42 3.95
N THR A 459 8.87 12.64 5.13
CA THR A 459 7.46 13.06 5.25
C THR A 459 7.24 14.54 4.97
N LEU A 460 8.25 15.39 5.12
CA LEU A 460 8.16 16.81 4.75
C LEU A 460 7.92 17.00 3.25
N PRO A 461 8.61 16.30 2.32
CA PRO A 461 8.23 16.28 0.91
C PRO A 461 6.77 15.88 0.69
N LEU A 462 6.25 14.86 1.40
CA LEU A 462 4.88 14.37 1.21
C LEU A 462 3.81 15.43 1.49
N GLN A 463 4.14 16.47 2.24
CA GLN A 463 3.24 17.60 2.53
C GLN A 463 3.01 18.54 1.33
N ARG A 464 3.84 18.46 0.27
CA ARG A 464 3.63 19.27 -0.94
C ARG A 464 2.34 18.86 -1.64
N THR A 465 1.48 19.80 -2.01
CA THR A 465 0.20 19.52 -2.68
C THR A 465 0.33 19.32 -4.19
N ASP A 466 1.34 19.91 -4.83
CA ASP A 466 1.63 19.70 -6.25
C ASP A 466 2.49 18.44 -6.43
N ALA A 467 2.08 17.55 -7.33
CA ALA A 467 2.75 16.25 -7.55
C ALA A 467 4.18 16.41 -8.07
N GLN A 468 4.42 17.36 -8.98
CA GLN A 468 5.75 17.60 -9.54
C GLN A 468 6.68 18.17 -8.47
N ASP A 469 6.23 19.17 -7.71
CA ASP A 469 6.97 19.76 -6.60
C ASP A 469 7.24 18.75 -5.49
N ARG A 470 6.26 17.88 -5.17
CA ARG A 470 6.42 16.78 -4.21
C ARG A 470 7.57 15.85 -4.60
N LEU A 471 7.54 15.34 -5.84
CA LEU A 471 8.58 14.45 -6.33
C LEU A 471 9.95 15.13 -6.36
N ASN A 472 10.01 16.37 -6.85
CA ASN A 472 11.25 17.15 -6.92
C ASN A 472 11.82 17.42 -5.51
N THR A 473 10.96 17.76 -4.56
CA THR A 473 11.33 17.97 -3.15
C THR A 473 11.85 16.67 -2.52
N MET A 474 11.22 15.53 -2.81
CA MET A 474 11.68 14.22 -2.33
C MET A 474 13.08 13.87 -2.89
N ASN A 475 13.29 14.05 -4.19
CA ASN A 475 14.59 13.82 -4.82
C ASN A 475 15.67 14.77 -4.25
N ALA A 476 15.34 16.04 -4.07
CA ALA A 476 16.25 17.02 -3.47
C ALA A 476 16.60 16.67 -2.01
N ALA A 477 15.61 16.21 -1.23
CA ALA A 477 15.82 15.75 0.14
C ALA A 477 16.77 14.54 0.20
N LEU A 478 16.63 13.58 -0.72
CA LEU A 478 17.54 12.44 -0.85
C LEU A 478 18.97 12.89 -1.19
N GLY A 479 19.12 13.81 -2.14
CA GLY A 479 20.42 14.38 -2.51
C GLY A 479 21.10 15.13 -1.35
N ALA A 480 20.33 15.93 -0.61
CA ALA A 480 20.81 16.63 0.57
C ALA A 480 21.23 15.66 1.70
N TYR A 481 20.44 14.60 1.91
CA TYR A 481 20.76 13.56 2.87
C TYR A 481 22.04 12.79 2.48
N SER A 482 22.16 12.41 1.21
CA SER A 482 23.36 11.80 0.62
C SER A 482 24.61 12.64 0.88
N LYS A 483 24.56 13.95 0.57
CA LYS A 483 25.67 14.89 0.80
C LYS A 483 26.02 15.02 2.29
N ARG A 484 25.03 15.05 3.18
CA ARG A 484 25.29 15.07 4.63
C ARG A 484 26.03 13.82 5.09
N LEU A 485 25.63 12.63 4.61
CA LEU A 485 26.28 11.37 4.95
C LEU A 485 27.73 11.34 4.43
N THR A 486 27.96 11.70 3.17
CA THR A 486 29.31 11.67 2.58
C THR A 486 30.24 12.75 3.13
N ASN A 487 29.71 13.91 3.54
CA ASN A 487 30.49 14.90 4.29
C ASN A 487 30.92 14.37 5.66
N ALA A 488 30.05 13.64 6.36
CA ALA A 488 30.37 13.04 7.66
C ALA A 488 31.34 11.86 7.53
N ASN A 489 31.24 11.10 6.43
CA ASN A 489 32.14 9.99 6.12
C ASN A 489 32.35 9.88 4.59
N PRO A 490 33.46 10.42 4.06
CA PRO A 490 33.75 10.42 2.62
C PRO A 490 33.95 9.02 2.01
N LYS A 491 34.05 7.97 2.82
CA LYS A 491 34.15 6.57 2.34
C LYS A 491 32.81 5.96 1.97
N LEU A 492 31.69 6.61 2.33
CA LEU A 492 30.37 6.12 1.98
C LEU A 492 30.11 6.27 0.48
N THR A 493 29.50 5.25 -0.11
CA THR A 493 28.96 5.34 -1.47
C THR A 493 27.80 6.35 -1.46
N PRO A 494 27.83 7.38 -2.32
CA PRO A 494 26.73 8.34 -2.40
C PRO A 494 25.41 7.65 -2.75
N LEU A 495 24.31 8.10 -2.14
CA LEU A 495 22.96 7.69 -2.54
C LEU A 495 22.66 8.24 -3.94
N ARG A 496 21.77 7.55 -4.67
CA ARG A 496 21.38 7.90 -6.03
C ARG A 496 19.88 8.15 -6.12
N PRO A 497 19.40 8.99 -7.06
CA PRO A 497 17.98 9.10 -7.36
C PRO A 497 17.47 7.78 -7.99
N MET A 498 16.15 7.57 -7.94
CA MET A 498 15.52 6.49 -8.70
C MET A 498 15.81 6.63 -10.21
N PRO A 499 15.79 5.53 -10.99
CA PRO A 499 15.81 5.60 -12.44
C PRO A 499 14.75 6.56 -12.98
N GLY A 500 15.14 7.43 -13.93
CA GLY A 500 14.27 8.49 -14.46
C GLY A 500 14.24 9.78 -13.63
N ASN A 501 14.90 9.83 -12.47
CA ASN A 501 14.94 11.01 -11.60
C ASN A 501 16.34 11.62 -11.50
N SER A 502 16.42 12.88 -11.07
CA SER A 502 17.63 13.60 -10.73
C SER A 502 17.45 14.38 -9.42
N PHE A 503 18.55 14.69 -8.74
CA PHE A 503 18.52 15.62 -7.61
C PHE A 503 18.29 17.06 -8.07
N ASP A 504 18.60 17.37 -9.33
CA ASP A 504 18.25 18.64 -9.97
C ASP A 504 16.95 18.46 -10.79
N PRO A 505 15.85 19.13 -10.42
CA PRO A 505 14.58 19.00 -11.14
C PRO A 505 14.64 19.51 -12.60
N ASN A 506 15.66 20.33 -12.93
CA ASN A 506 15.88 20.86 -14.28
C ASN A 506 16.69 19.92 -15.16
N ASP A 507 17.34 18.90 -14.60
CA ASP A 507 18.07 17.91 -15.37
C ASP A 507 17.09 16.98 -16.09
N LYS A 508 16.81 17.29 -17.36
CA LYS A 508 15.97 16.47 -18.24
C LYS A 508 16.78 15.42 -19.03
N SER A 509 18.08 15.26 -18.73
CA SER A 509 18.89 14.22 -19.40
C SER A 509 18.51 12.82 -18.93
N VAL A 510 18.02 12.70 -17.69
CA VAL A 510 17.58 11.45 -17.05
C VAL A 510 16.20 10.97 -17.48
N CYS A 511 15.39 11.81 -18.12
CA CYS A 511 14.04 11.42 -18.53
C CYS A 511 14.07 10.23 -19.50
N PHE A 512 13.05 9.39 -19.42
CA PHE A 512 12.80 8.34 -20.39
C PHE A 512 12.51 8.95 -21.76
N LYS A 513 13.13 8.40 -22.81
CA LYS A 513 13.09 8.90 -24.19
C LYS A 513 12.82 7.78 -25.17
#